data_AF-A0A973B850-F1
#
_entry.id   AF-A0A973B850-F1
#
_cell.length_a   1.000
_cell.length_b   1.000
_cell.length_c   1.000
_cell.angle_alpha   90.00
_cell.angle_beta   90.00
_cell.angle_gamma   90.00
#
_symmetry.space_group_name_H-M   'P 1'
#
loop_
_entity.id
_entity.type
_entity.pdbx_description
1 polymer ?
#
loop_
_entity_poly.entity_id
_entity_poly.type
_entity_poly.pdbx_seq_one_letter_code
_entity_poly.pdbx_strand_id
1 'polypeptide(L)'
;RWCQGNLQNARLIAEPGIHPVHRSMFGTGAMAYLSAPLWLCFLSLGTALWMMDSPLVADWAKLPPELIALWVWTLSMLFMPRVLGLLSILLRREQQQYGGTLALLRSGLLETGVALLQAPIRMVAHSIFVVAAITGIQLDWKSPPREANAVPWRHAMAHFAPQTALVSLLGLLMAIVDPSALVWLLPVGLPLLLAIPTTVLSSKVGMGAALQAHGYLLIPEESRAPAVLRRAWLHARQPLALGLRAA
;
A
#
# COMPACT_ATOMS: atom_id res chain seq x y z
N ARG A 1 15.22 -5.40 2.62
CA ARG A 1 15.82 -6.13 1.47
C ARG A 1 15.63 -5.41 0.14
N TRP A 2 14.43 -5.37 -0.48
CA TRP A 2 14.26 -4.72 -1.78
C TRP A 2 14.62 -3.22 -1.75
N CYS A 3 14.21 -2.50 -0.70
CA CYS A 3 14.64 -1.11 -0.46
C CYS A 3 16.17 -0.98 -0.44
N GLN A 4 16.85 -1.78 0.39
CA GLN A 4 18.32 -1.76 0.51
C GLN A 4 19.01 -2.08 -0.81
N GLY A 5 18.57 -3.11 -1.53
CA GLY A 5 19.13 -3.46 -2.85
C GLY A 5 18.94 -2.35 -3.89
N ASN A 6 17.75 -1.72 -3.93
CA ASN A 6 17.53 -0.58 -4.83
C ASN A 6 18.42 0.62 -4.48
N LEU A 7 18.59 0.93 -3.19
CA LEU A 7 19.47 2.02 -2.75
C LEU A 7 20.96 1.71 -3.00
N GLN A 8 21.37 0.44 -2.93
CA GLN A 8 22.71 0.01 -3.34
C GLN A 8 22.90 0.19 -4.86
N ASN A 9 21.95 -0.29 -5.66
CA ASN A 9 21.96 -0.17 -7.12
C ASN A 9 21.91 1.30 -7.59
N ALA A 10 21.30 2.20 -6.81
CA ALA A 10 21.26 3.63 -7.12
C ALA A 10 22.66 4.26 -7.28
N ARG A 11 23.70 3.66 -6.67
CA ARG A 11 25.09 4.10 -6.84
C ARG A 11 25.58 3.97 -8.29
N LEU A 12 25.01 3.04 -9.05
CA LEU A 12 25.35 2.82 -10.47
C LEU A 12 24.88 3.96 -11.39
N ILE A 13 24.06 4.89 -10.90
CA ILE A 13 23.68 6.09 -11.68
C ILE A 13 24.91 6.89 -12.11
N ALA A 14 25.92 6.96 -11.24
CA ALA A 14 27.16 7.70 -11.48
C ALA A 14 28.21 6.88 -12.25
N GLU A 15 27.99 5.58 -12.47
CA GLU A 15 28.98 4.69 -13.07
C GLU A 15 29.19 5.04 -14.56
N PRO A 16 30.44 5.25 -15.00
CA PRO A 16 30.77 5.47 -16.41
C PRO A 16 30.32 4.29 -17.30
N GLY A 17 29.93 4.57 -18.54
CA GLY A 17 29.58 3.54 -19.53
C GLY A 17 28.14 3.02 -19.47
N ILE A 18 27.34 3.40 -18.46
CA ILE A 18 25.92 3.01 -18.38
C ILE A 18 25.04 3.97 -19.20
N HIS A 19 24.21 3.39 -20.09
CA HIS A 19 23.27 4.15 -20.93
C HIS A 19 22.26 4.96 -20.08
N PRO A 20 21.88 6.20 -20.48
CA PRO A 20 21.00 7.08 -19.70
C PRO A 20 19.65 6.47 -19.30
N VAL A 21 19.09 5.59 -20.15
CA VAL A 21 17.83 4.89 -19.86
C VAL A 21 17.97 4.00 -18.63
N HIS A 22 19.06 3.25 -18.50
CA HIS A 22 19.30 2.40 -17.32
C HIS A 22 19.58 3.23 -16.07
N ARG A 23 20.26 4.37 -16.21
CA ARG A 23 20.44 5.33 -15.09
C ARG A 23 19.10 5.82 -14.57
N SER A 24 18.16 6.12 -15.47
CA SER A 24 16.80 6.53 -15.11
C SER A 24 16.07 5.42 -14.33
N MET A 25 16.26 4.15 -14.70
CA MET A 25 15.70 3.01 -13.97
C MET A 25 16.27 2.85 -12.56
N PHE A 26 17.57 3.11 -12.36
CA PHE A 26 18.15 3.13 -11.01
C PHE A 26 17.60 4.28 -10.18
N GLY A 27 17.42 5.46 -10.79
CA GLY A 27 16.80 6.62 -10.15
C GLY A 27 15.35 6.36 -9.72
N THR A 28 14.54 5.80 -10.61
CA THR A 28 13.13 5.45 -10.30
C THR A 28 13.05 4.33 -9.26
N GLY A 29 13.95 3.34 -9.31
CA GLY A 29 14.06 2.28 -8.30
C GLY A 29 14.39 2.83 -6.91
N ALA A 30 15.28 3.82 -6.82
CA ALA A 30 15.55 4.52 -5.55
C ALA A 30 14.34 5.35 -5.08
N MET A 31 13.73 6.12 -5.98
CA MET A 31 12.57 6.97 -5.69
C MET A 31 11.31 6.20 -5.28
N ALA A 32 11.17 4.94 -5.71
CA ALA A 32 10.11 4.06 -5.26
C ALA A 32 10.10 3.85 -3.74
N TYR A 33 11.24 4.05 -3.07
CA TYR A 33 11.36 3.99 -1.61
C TYR A 33 11.61 5.36 -0.98
N LEU A 34 12.46 6.21 -1.58
CA LEU A 34 12.81 7.54 -1.05
C LEU A 34 11.65 8.54 -1.04
N SER A 35 10.65 8.37 -1.91
CA SER A 35 9.46 9.22 -1.91
C SER A 35 8.68 9.17 -0.59
N ALA A 36 8.68 8.04 0.11
CA ALA A 36 7.97 7.88 1.37
C ALA A 36 8.50 8.76 2.52
N PRO A 37 9.81 8.76 2.87
CA PRO A 37 10.33 9.67 3.89
C PRO A 37 10.25 11.14 3.45
N LEU A 38 10.40 11.45 2.16
CA LEU A 38 10.18 12.82 1.66
C LEU A 38 8.74 13.28 1.88
N TRP A 39 7.76 12.41 1.62
CA TRP A 39 6.35 12.68 1.88
C TRP A 39 6.07 12.85 3.39
N LEU A 40 6.64 11.98 4.23
CA LEU A 40 6.53 12.11 5.69
C LEU A 40 7.13 13.43 6.20
N CYS A 41 8.31 13.83 5.71
CA CYS A 41 8.92 15.12 6.03
C CYS A 41 8.05 16.29 5.58
N PHE A 42 7.50 16.24 4.36
CA PHE A 42 6.60 17.27 3.85
C PHE A 42 5.37 17.45 4.74
N LEU A 43 4.71 16.36 5.13
CA LEU A 43 3.55 16.38 6.02
C LEU A 43 3.90 16.90 7.42
N SER A 44 5.06 16.47 7.96
CA SER A 44 5.50 16.86 9.29
C SER A 44 5.85 18.36 9.34
N LEU A 45 6.55 18.85 8.32
CA LEU A 45 6.88 20.28 8.20
C LEU A 45 5.62 21.12 7.98
N GLY A 46 4.70 20.69 7.13
CA GLY A 46 3.43 21.37 6.92
C GLY A 46 2.60 21.46 8.21
N THR A 47 2.55 20.38 8.98
CA THR A 47 1.88 20.36 10.30
C THR A 47 2.58 21.30 11.28
N ALA A 48 3.91 21.29 11.35
CA ALA A 48 4.65 22.19 12.22
C ALA A 48 4.42 23.67 11.86
N LEU A 49 4.42 24.01 10.57
CA LEU A 49 4.15 25.37 10.11
C LEU A 49 2.72 25.82 10.42
N TRP A 50 1.73 24.93 10.28
CA TRP A 50 0.34 25.22 10.68
C TRP A 50 0.26 25.57 12.17
N MET A 51 0.92 24.78 13.02
CA MET A 51 0.93 24.99 14.47
C MET A 51 1.67 26.26 14.92
N MET A 52 2.44 26.88 14.02
CA MET A 52 3.14 28.15 14.26
C MET A 52 2.34 29.37 13.75
N ASP A 53 1.04 29.21 13.48
CA ASP A 53 0.16 30.24 12.90
C ASP A 53 0.70 30.85 11.59
N SER A 54 1.42 30.05 10.80
CA SER A 54 1.77 30.44 9.44
C SER A 54 0.49 30.52 8.59
N PRO A 55 0.28 31.57 7.77
CA PRO A 55 -0.91 31.72 6.94
C PRO A 55 -0.91 30.72 5.76
N LEU A 56 -1.04 29.43 6.08
CA LEU A 56 -1.23 28.32 5.14
C LEU A 56 -2.72 28.23 4.82
N VAL A 57 -3.17 29.03 3.84
CA VAL A 57 -4.49 28.99 3.20
C VAL A 57 -5.63 28.55 4.13
N ALA A 58 -6.02 29.42 5.05
CA ALA A 58 -7.09 29.15 6.02
C ALA A 58 -8.50 29.19 5.41
N ASP A 59 -8.65 29.66 4.16
CA ASP A 59 -9.96 29.93 3.56
C ASP A 59 -10.12 29.17 2.23
N TRP A 60 -10.95 28.12 2.24
CA TRP A 60 -11.31 27.33 1.06
C TRP A 60 -11.87 28.19 -0.09
N ALA A 61 -12.52 29.30 0.24
CA ALA A 61 -13.10 30.21 -0.74
C ALA A 61 -12.02 31.02 -1.50
N LYS A 62 -10.77 31.02 -1.02
CA LYS A 62 -9.66 31.79 -1.59
C LYS A 62 -8.51 30.93 -2.08
N LEU A 63 -8.78 29.64 -2.36
CA LEU A 63 -7.78 28.76 -2.97
C LEU A 63 -7.36 29.32 -4.33
N PRO A 64 -6.06 29.64 -4.54
CA PRO A 64 -5.56 30.03 -5.84
C PRO A 64 -5.89 28.96 -6.90
N PRO A 65 -6.25 29.36 -8.13
CA PRO A 65 -6.60 28.41 -9.18
C PRO A 65 -5.45 27.43 -9.49
N GLU A 66 -4.20 27.83 -9.27
CA GLU A 66 -3.02 26.99 -9.42
C GLU A 66 -3.02 25.82 -8.42
N LEU A 67 -3.47 26.05 -7.17
CA LEU A 67 -3.59 24.98 -6.18
C LEU A 67 -4.70 24.00 -6.59
N ILE A 68 -5.84 24.51 -7.05
CA ILE A 68 -6.93 23.67 -7.54
C ILE A 68 -6.45 22.80 -8.72
N ALA A 69 -5.74 23.39 -9.68
CA ALA A 69 -5.16 22.67 -10.81
C ALA A 69 -4.17 21.59 -10.35
N LEU A 70 -3.31 21.91 -9.37
CA LEU A 70 -2.38 20.94 -8.78
C LEU A 70 -3.11 19.77 -8.12
N TRP A 71 -4.18 20.05 -7.37
CA TRP A 71 -5.01 19.02 -6.75
C TRP A 71 -5.69 18.13 -7.79
N VAL A 72 -6.31 18.71 -8.82
CA VAL A 72 -6.96 17.96 -9.91
C VAL A 72 -5.95 17.10 -10.65
N TRP A 73 -4.77 17.63 -10.96
CA TRP A 73 -3.70 16.88 -11.62
C TRP A 73 -3.20 15.72 -10.77
N THR A 74 -2.97 15.96 -9.49
CA THR A 74 -2.51 14.95 -8.52
C THR A 74 -3.52 13.81 -8.39
N LEU A 75 -4.81 14.14 -8.20
CA LEU A 75 -5.89 13.15 -8.12
C LEU A 75 -6.02 12.38 -9.44
N SER A 76 -5.90 13.07 -10.58
CA SER A 76 -5.93 12.42 -11.89
C SER A 76 -4.79 11.41 -12.03
N MET A 77 -3.54 11.79 -11.76
CA MET A 77 -2.40 10.86 -11.83
C MET A 77 -2.56 9.66 -10.89
N LEU A 78 -3.14 9.87 -9.70
CA LEU A 78 -3.31 8.82 -8.70
C LEU A 78 -4.40 7.81 -9.07
N PHE A 79 -5.56 8.28 -9.53
CA PHE A 79 -6.74 7.43 -9.76
C PHE A 79 -6.91 6.98 -11.20
N MET A 80 -6.36 7.71 -12.18
CA MET A 80 -6.47 7.39 -13.61
C MET A 80 -6.11 5.94 -13.95
N PRO A 81 -4.96 5.35 -13.53
CA PRO A 81 -4.65 3.97 -13.90
C PRO A 81 -5.71 2.97 -13.43
N ARG A 82 -6.30 3.20 -12.24
CA ARG A 82 -7.37 2.34 -11.71
C ARG A 82 -8.68 2.53 -12.46
N VAL A 83 -9.04 3.77 -12.79
CA VAL A 83 -10.24 4.08 -13.60
C VAL A 83 -10.11 3.46 -15.00
N LEU A 84 -8.96 3.60 -15.64
CA LEU A 84 -8.68 3.00 -16.94
C LEU A 84 -8.72 1.47 -16.89
N GLY A 85 -8.23 0.85 -15.81
CA GLY A 85 -8.34 -0.59 -15.58
C GLY A 85 -9.79 -1.06 -15.56
N LEU A 86 -10.63 -0.43 -14.74
CA LEU A 86 -12.06 -0.74 -14.66
C LEU A 86 -12.78 -0.49 -16.00
N LEU A 87 -12.50 0.63 -16.64
CA LEU A 87 -13.09 0.98 -17.93
C LEU A 87 -12.70 -0.03 -19.02
N SER A 88 -11.44 -0.50 -19.01
CA SER A 88 -10.97 -1.48 -19.99
C SER A 88 -11.75 -2.80 -19.90
N ILE A 89 -12.07 -3.26 -18.69
CA ILE A 89 -12.87 -4.47 -18.46
C ILE A 89 -14.31 -4.27 -18.95
N LEU A 90 -14.91 -3.12 -18.65
CA LEU A 90 -16.28 -2.79 -19.06
C LEU A 90 -16.42 -2.63 -20.58
N LEU A 91 -15.47 -1.95 -21.23
CA LEU A 91 -15.44 -1.77 -22.69
C LEU A 91 -15.26 -3.09 -23.42
N ARG A 92 -14.43 -4.01 -22.88
CA ARG A 92 -14.25 -5.37 -23.41
C ARG A 92 -15.41 -6.31 -23.08
N ARG A 93 -16.36 -5.88 -22.25
CA ARG A 93 -17.48 -6.67 -21.73
C ARG A 93 -17.04 -7.92 -20.95
N GLU A 94 -15.89 -7.85 -20.30
CA GLU A 94 -15.29 -8.95 -19.55
C GLU A 94 -15.73 -8.99 -18.07
N GLN A 95 -16.60 -8.08 -17.63
CA GLN A 95 -17.03 -7.98 -16.22
C GLN A 95 -17.64 -9.26 -15.66
N GLN A 96 -18.20 -10.15 -16.51
CA GLN A 96 -18.74 -11.44 -16.06
C GLN A 96 -17.65 -12.36 -15.48
N GLN A 97 -16.39 -12.19 -15.89
CA GLN A 97 -15.24 -12.90 -15.31
C GLN A 97 -14.93 -12.44 -13.88
N TYR A 98 -15.48 -11.29 -13.46
CA TYR A 98 -15.29 -10.67 -12.15
C TYR A 98 -16.58 -10.67 -11.31
N GLY A 99 -17.56 -11.53 -11.64
CA GLY A 99 -18.85 -11.62 -10.94
C GLY A 99 -19.91 -10.61 -11.41
N GLY A 100 -19.67 -9.91 -12.52
CA GLY A 100 -20.59 -8.94 -13.13
C GLY A 100 -20.27 -7.48 -12.79
N THR A 101 -21.02 -6.54 -13.39
CA THR A 101 -20.74 -5.10 -13.30
C THR A 101 -20.77 -4.58 -11.86
N LEU A 102 -21.82 -4.92 -11.10
CA LEU A 102 -21.96 -4.44 -9.72
C LEU A 102 -20.85 -5.00 -8.81
N ALA A 103 -20.51 -6.28 -9.01
CA ALA A 103 -19.43 -6.94 -8.27
C ALA A 103 -18.07 -6.30 -8.56
N LEU A 104 -17.80 -5.98 -9.83
CA LEU A 104 -16.58 -5.28 -10.24
C LEU A 104 -16.49 -3.87 -9.60
N LEU A 105 -17.57 -3.09 -9.67
CA LEU A 105 -17.58 -1.72 -9.14
C LEU A 105 -17.39 -1.68 -7.62
N ARG A 106 -18.13 -2.50 -6.86
CA ARG A 106 -17.97 -2.57 -5.40
C ARG A 106 -16.58 -3.10 -5.00
N SER A 107 -16.00 -3.99 -5.80
CA SER A 107 -14.64 -4.49 -5.59
C SER A 107 -13.61 -3.38 -5.80
N GLY A 108 -13.75 -2.58 -6.86
CA GLY A 108 -12.88 -1.43 -7.10
C GLY A 108 -12.99 -0.35 -6.01
N LEU A 109 -14.19 -0.10 -5.48
CA LEU A 109 -14.40 0.79 -4.34
C LEU A 109 -13.74 0.25 -3.06
N LEU A 110 -13.94 -1.04 -2.75
CA LEU A 110 -13.34 -1.69 -1.59
C LEU A 110 -11.80 -1.69 -1.68
N GLU A 111 -11.26 -2.04 -2.84
CA GLU A 111 -9.81 -1.98 -3.14
C GLU A 111 -9.27 -0.56 -2.97
N THR A 112 -10.06 0.46 -3.30
CA THR A 112 -9.71 1.87 -3.11
C THR A 112 -9.70 2.27 -1.64
N GLY A 113 -10.73 1.88 -0.87
CA GLY A 113 -10.73 2.08 0.58
C GLY A 113 -9.53 1.40 1.25
N VAL A 114 -9.25 0.14 0.91
CA VAL A 114 -8.10 -0.60 1.46
C VAL A 114 -6.77 0.04 1.04
N ALA A 115 -6.63 0.48 -0.21
CA ALA A 115 -5.42 1.16 -0.68
C ALA A 115 -5.17 2.48 0.04
N LEU A 116 -6.22 3.28 0.26
CA LEU A 116 -6.15 4.55 1.01
C LEU A 116 -5.72 4.30 2.46
N LEU A 117 -6.27 3.27 3.12
CA LEU A 117 -5.85 2.87 4.46
C LEU A 117 -4.39 2.36 4.49
N GLN A 118 -3.96 1.65 3.46
CA GLN A 118 -2.60 1.10 3.43
C GLN A 118 -1.53 2.13 3.08
N ALA A 119 -1.85 3.20 2.36
CA ALA A 119 -0.83 4.12 1.85
C ALA A 119 -0.02 4.81 2.97
N PRO A 120 -0.61 5.42 4.03
CA PRO A 120 0.16 6.00 5.12
C PRO A 120 0.92 4.96 5.96
N ILE A 121 0.34 3.77 6.15
CA ILE A 121 1.02 2.67 6.86
C ILE A 121 2.29 2.28 6.09
N ARG A 122 2.18 2.13 4.77
CA ARG A 122 3.34 1.85 3.89
C ARG A 122 4.32 3.01 3.89
N MET A 123 3.88 4.26 3.93
CA MET A 123 4.76 5.43 4.01
C MET A 123 5.69 5.34 5.22
N VAL A 124 5.14 5.07 6.42
CA VAL A 124 5.96 4.92 7.63
C VAL A 124 6.91 3.73 7.50
N ALA A 125 6.41 2.58 7.04
CA ALA A 125 7.24 1.39 6.84
C ALA A 125 8.42 1.63 5.86
N HIS A 126 8.15 2.27 4.71
CA HIS A 126 9.18 2.60 3.72
C HIS A 126 10.18 3.60 4.27
N SER A 127 9.72 4.59 5.06
CA SER A 127 10.61 5.55 5.74
C SER A 127 11.56 4.84 6.70
N ILE A 128 11.05 3.90 7.51
CA ILE A 128 11.90 3.08 8.40
C ILE A 128 12.88 2.24 7.59
N PHE A 129 12.45 1.62 6.48
CA PHE A 129 13.33 0.80 5.64
C PHE A 129 14.43 1.62 4.96
N VAL A 130 14.14 2.85 4.54
CA VAL A 130 15.14 3.77 3.99
C VAL A 130 16.16 4.14 5.05
N VAL A 131 15.70 4.55 6.24
CA VAL A 131 16.60 4.89 7.36
C VAL A 131 17.49 3.69 7.70
N ALA A 132 16.91 2.50 7.87
CA ALA A 132 17.66 1.28 8.16
C ALA A 132 18.69 0.93 7.07
N ALA A 133 18.34 1.12 5.80
CA ALA A 133 19.24 0.85 4.68
C ALA A 133 20.42 1.83 4.61
N ILE A 134 20.20 3.11 4.94
CA ILE A 134 21.24 4.14 4.96
C ILE A 134 22.15 4.00 6.19
N THR A 135 21.59 3.63 7.35
CA THR A 135 22.36 3.39 8.58
C THR A 135 23.09 2.05 8.61
N GLY A 136 22.84 1.17 7.61
CA GLY A 136 23.52 -0.12 7.50
C GLY A 136 23.02 -1.18 8.48
N ILE A 137 21.85 -0.99 9.09
CA ILE A 137 21.23 -1.99 9.98
C ILE A 137 20.98 -3.26 9.17
N GLN A 138 21.62 -4.36 9.56
CA GLN A 138 21.45 -5.64 8.88
C GLN A 138 20.04 -6.18 9.10
N LEU A 139 19.37 -6.52 8.01
CA LEU A 139 18.06 -7.18 8.03
C LEU A 139 18.27 -8.68 7.98
N ASP A 140 17.95 -9.36 9.09
CA ASP A 140 17.96 -10.82 9.14
C ASP A 140 16.93 -11.39 8.16
N TRP A 141 17.37 -12.31 7.30
CA TRP A 141 16.51 -12.92 6.29
C TRP A 141 16.02 -14.28 6.76
N LYS A 142 14.75 -14.33 7.14
CA LYS A 142 14.03 -15.58 7.36
C LYS A 142 13.13 -15.86 6.17
N SER A 143 13.16 -17.09 5.68
CA SER A 143 12.23 -17.57 4.67
C SER A 143 10.79 -17.36 5.17
N PRO A 144 9.94 -16.63 4.43
CA PRO A 144 8.55 -16.48 4.81
C PRO A 144 7.88 -17.86 4.95
N PRO A 145 6.98 -18.05 5.93
CA PRO A 145 6.19 -19.26 6.01
C PRO A 145 5.41 -19.45 4.70
N ARG A 146 5.33 -20.70 4.23
CA ARG A 146 4.63 -21.05 2.98
C ARG A 146 3.11 -21.06 3.13
N GLU A 147 2.63 -21.11 4.37
CA GLU A 147 1.20 -21.12 4.69
C GLU A 147 0.73 -19.73 5.13
N ALA A 148 -0.54 -19.44 4.83
CA ALA A 148 -1.18 -18.18 5.19
C ALA A 148 -1.47 -18.15 6.70
N ASN A 149 -0.50 -17.68 7.48
CA ASN A 149 -0.67 -17.46 8.91
C ASN A 149 -1.25 -16.07 9.19
N ALA A 150 -2.39 -16.02 9.85
CA ALA A 150 -2.98 -14.77 10.30
C ALA A 150 -2.03 -14.06 11.29
N VAL A 151 -1.90 -12.74 11.16
CA VAL A 151 -1.09 -11.93 12.07
C VAL A 151 -1.84 -11.82 13.40
N PRO A 152 -1.27 -12.29 14.52
CA PRO A 152 -1.92 -12.17 15.82
C PRO A 152 -1.90 -10.72 16.30
N TRP A 153 -2.96 -10.31 17.01
CA TRP A 153 -3.10 -8.96 17.56
C TRP A 153 -1.88 -8.49 18.34
N ARG A 154 -1.30 -9.35 19.18
CA ARG A 154 -0.10 -9.02 19.97
C ARG A 154 1.09 -8.62 19.11
N HIS A 155 1.31 -9.29 17.97
CA HIS A 155 2.40 -8.94 17.07
C HIS A 155 2.12 -7.63 16.34
N ALA A 156 0.88 -7.42 15.87
CA ALA A 156 0.48 -6.17 15.23
C ALA A 156 0.59 -4.98 16.22
N MET A 157 0.14 -5.14 17.46
CA MET A 157 0.26 -4.12 18.51
C MET A 157 1.73 -3.81 18.80
N ALA A 158 2.58 -4.82 19.01
CA ALA A 158 4.00 -4.59 19.29
C ALA A 158 4.70 -3.81 18.15
N HIS A 159 4.31 -4.07 16.90
CA HIS A 159 4.92 -3.41 15.74
C HIS A 159 4.38 -1.98 15.50
N PHE A 160 3.07 -1.78 15.62
CA PHE A 160 2.42 -0.51 15.28
C PHE A 160 2.13 0.41 16.48
N ALA A 161 2.27 -0.05 17.72
CA ALA A 161 2.04 0.79 18.90
C ALA A 161 2.85 2.09 18.92
N PRO A 162 4.15 2.11 18.55
CA PRO A 162 4.92 3.36 18.55
C PRO A 162 4.35 4.42 17.61
N GLN A 163 4.00 4.03 16.37
CA GLN A 163 3.40 4.97 15.41
C GLN A 163 1.98 5.39 15.82
N THR A 164 1.18 4.47 16.37
CA THR A 164 -0.17 4.79 16.85
C THR A 164 -0.10 5.76 18.03
N ALA A 165 0.82 5.56 18.98
CA ALA A 165 1.04 6.46 20.11
C ALA A 165 1.49 7.85 19.65
N LEU A 166 2.44 7.92 18.70
CA LEU A 166 2.92 9.19 18.15
C LEU A 166 1.78 9.98 17.48
N VAL A 167 0.97 9.34 16.64
CA VAL A 167 -0.14 9.99 15.94
C VAL A 167 -1.25 10.39 16.92
N SER A 168 -1.56 9.55 17.92
CA SER A 168 -2.52 9.90 18.97
C SER A 168 -2.07 11.12 19.77
N LEU A 169 -0.78 11.18 20.14
CA LEU A 169 -0.22 12.33 20.86
C LEU A 169 -0.27 13.59 19.99
N LEU A 170 0.15 13.51 18.72
CA LEU A 170 0.07 14.63 17.79
C LEU A 170 -1.37 15.11 17.61
N GLY A 171 -2.31 14.18 17.42
CA GLY A 171 -3.73 14.49 17.30
C GLY A 171 -4.28 15.16 18.57
N LEU A 172 -3.89 14.69 19.76
CA LEU A 172 -4.28 15.34 21.02
C LEU A 172 -3.74 16.77 21.13
N LEU A 173 -2.47 16.99 20.77
CA LEU A 173 -1.87 18.33 20.78
C LEU A 173 -2.56 19.27 19.79
N MET A 174 -2.83 18.80 18.57
CA MET A 174 -3.58 19.56 17.58
C MET A 174 -5.00 19.87 18.07
N ALA A 175 -5.69 18.92 18.69
CA ALA A 175 -7.03 19.13 19.24
C ALA A 175 -7.08 20.21 20.33
N ILE A 176 -5.98 20.40 21.08
CA ILE A 176 -5.88 21.43 22.12
C ILE A 176 -5.60 22.81 21.52
N VAL A 177 -4.77 22.89 20.48
CA VAL A 177 -4.36 24.17 19.86
C VAL A 177 -5.37 24.66 18.83
N ASP A 178 -5.72 23.81 17.87
CA ASP A 178 -6.68 24.10 16.80
C ASP A 178 -7.43 22.82 16.40
N PRO A 179 -8.64 22.59 16.94
CA PRO A 179 -9.46 21.42 16.59
C PRO A 179 -9.75 21.27 15.09
N SER A 180 -9.77 22.37 14.33
CA SER A 180 -10.06 22.33 12.90
C SER A 180 -8.95 21.61 12.12
N ALA A 181 -7.71 21.66 12.63
CA ALA A 181 -6.54 20.99 12.06
C ALA A 181 -6.68 19.45 12.06
N LEU A 182 -7.53 18.88 12.93
CA LEU A 182 -7.78 17.44 12.96
C LEU A 182 -8.37 16.92 11.66
N VAL A 183 -9.20 17.72 10.98
CA VAL A 183 -9.81 17.34 9.69
C VAL A 183 -8.72 17.08 8.65
N TRP A 184 -7.65 17.86 8.69
CA TRP A 184 -6.49 17.70 7.80
C TRP A 184 -5.57 16.54 8.20
N LEU A 185 -5.57 16.18 9.49
CA LEU A 185 -4.86 15.00 9.96
C LEU A 185 -5.58 13.71 9.52
N LEU A 186 -6.90 13.70 9.37
CA LEU A 186 -7.69 12.48 9.11
C LEU A 186 -7.17 11.60 7.96
N PRO A 187 -6.85 12.10 6.75
CA PRO A 187 -6.45 11.25 5.63
C PRO A 187 -5.17 10.44 5.88
N VAL A 188 -4.31 10.89 6.80
CA VAL A 188 -3.03 10.24 7.14
C VAL A 188 -3.09 9.62 8.53
N GLY A 189 -3.58 10.37 9.52
CA GLY A 189 -3.68 9.97 10.91
C GLY A 189 -4.66 8.82 11.14
N LEU A 190 -5.86 8.85 10.53
CA LEU A 190 -6.85 7.78 10.71
C LEU A 190 -6.30 6.43 10.23
N PRO A 191 -5.70 6.30 9.02
CA PRO A 191 -5.02 5.06 8.62
C PRO A 191 -3.93 4.59 9.58
N LEU A 192 -3.13 5.49 10.14
CA LEU A 192 -2.05 5.15 11.09
C LEU A 192 -2.60 4.69 12.45
N LEU A 193 -3.69 5.30 12.92
CA LEU A 193 -4.42 4.85 14.12
C LEU A 193 -5.05 3.46 13.90
N LEU A 194 -5.58 3.22 12.71
CA LEU A 194 -6.20 1.95 12.31
C LEU A 194 -5.19 0.91 11.80
N ALA A 195 -3.88 1.13 11.93
CA ALA A 195 -2.87 0.21 11.37
C ALA A 195 -2.94 -1.20 11.99
N ILE A 196 -3.18 -1.28 13.29
CA ILE A 196 -3.31 -2.54 14.04
C ILE A 196 -4.51 -3.36 13.52
N PRO A 197 -5.78 -2.86 13.58
CA PRO A 197 -6.92 -3.63 13.11
C PRO A 197 -6.84 -3.91 11.61
N THR A 198 -6.40 -2.94 10.80
CA THR A 198 -6.27 -3.13 9.34
C THR A 198 -5.36 -4.30 9.01
N THR A 199 -4.18 -4.38 9.65
CA THR A 199 -3.21 -5.47 9.40
C THR A 199 -3.76 -6.83 9.83
N VAL A 200 -4.36 -6.91 11.01
CA VAL A 200 -4.90 -8.18 11.53
C VAL A 200 -6.06 -8.65 10.66
N LEU A 201 -7.01 -7.78 10.37
CA LEU A 201 -8.18 -8.12 9.57
C LEU A 201 -7.79 -8.52 8.14
N SER A 202 -6.87 -7.78 7.49
CA SER A 202 -6.41 -8.12 6.15
C SER A 202 -5.60 -9.42 6.07
N SER A 203 -5.06 -9.90 7.21
CA SER A 203 -4.30 -11.15 7.26
C SER A 203 -5.15 -12.41 7.44
N LYS A 204 -6.44 -12.27 7.76
CA LYS A 204 -7.32 -13.42 8.04
C LYS A 204 -7.83 -14.06 6.76
N VAL A 205 -7.47 -15.33 6.56
CA VAL A 205 -7.97 -16.16 5.45
C VAL A 205 -9.51 -16.20 5.42
N GLY A 206 -10.16 -16.32 6.58
CA GLY A 206 -11.62 -16.34 6.67
C GLY A 206 -12.30 -15.06 6.16
N MET A 207 -11.68 -13.89 6.33
CA MET A 207 -12.21 -12.64 5.79
C MET A 207 -12.08 -12.60 4.26
N GLY A 208 -10.95 -13.06 3.73
CA GLY A 208 -10.77 -13.20 2.28
C GLY A 208 -11.79 -14.17 1.67
N ALA A 209 -11.97 -15.35 2.27
CA ALA A 209 -12.95 -16.34 1.83
C ALA A 209 -14.39 -15.79 1.92
N ALA A 210 -14.72 -15.02 2.96
CA ALA A 210 -16.04 -14.38 3.08
C ALA A 210 -16.25 -13.32 1.99
N LEU A 211 -15.27 -12.47 1.71
CA LEU A 211 -15.33 -11.48 0.62
C LEU A 211 -15.53 -12.18 -0.73
N GLN A 212 -14.76 -13.22 -1.00
CA GLN A 212 -14.88 -14.05 -2.20
C GLN A 212 -16.27 -14.67 -2.33
N ALA A 213 -16.79 -15.29 -1.26
CA ALA A 213 -18.11 -15.91 -1.24
C ALA A 213 -19.25 -14.91 -1.50
N HIS A 214 -19.07 -13.65 -1.10
CA HIS A 214 -20.01 -12.57 -1.38
C HIS A 214 -19.77 -11.91 -2.75
N GLY A 215 -18.76 -12.34 -3.51
CA GLY A 215 -18.39 -11.85 -4.83
C GLY A 215 -17.62 -10.52 -4.85
N TYR A 216 -16.84 -10.24 -3.80
CA TYR A 216 -15.92 -9.11 -3.74
C TYR A 216 -14.49 -9.54 -4.09
N LEU A 217 -13.76 -8.64 -4.77
CA LEU A 217 -12.34 -8.78 -5.12
C LEU A 217 -12.03 -10.06 -5.94
N LEU A 218 -13.02 -10.57 -6.68
CA LEU A 218 -12.85 -11.75 -7.52
C LEU A 218 -11.86 -11.49 -8.66
N ILE A 219 -10.96 -12.42 -8.87
CA ILE A 219 -10.12 -12.47 -10.09
C ILE A 219 -10.70 -13.48 -11.11
N PRO A 220 -10.36 -13.37 -12.41
CA PRO A 220 -10.87 -14.29 -13.44
C PRO A 220 -10.59 -15.76 -13.12
N GLU A 221 -9.44 -16.06 -12.50
CA GLU A 221 -9.04 -17.42 -12.12
C GLU A 221 -9.89 -18.00 -10.99
N GLU A 222 -10.51 -17.17 -10.16
CA GLU A 222 -11.42 -17.60 -9.09
C GLU A 222 -12.83 -17.84 -9.63
N SER A 223 -13.27 -17.01 -10.58
CA SER A 223 -14.56 -17.22 -11.26
C SER A 223 -14.51 -18.38 -12.26
N ARG A 224 -13.39 -18.52 -12.98
CA ARG A 224 -13.18 -19.55 -14.00
C ARG A 224 -11.72 -20.02 -13.99
N ALA A 225 -11.42 -20.97 -13.10
CA ALA A 225 -10.08 -21.55 -12.98
C ALA A 225 -9.53 -22.05 -14.33
N PRO A 226 -8.35 -21.60 -14.79
CA PRO A 226 -7.74 -22.06 -16.03
C PRO A 226 -7.44 -23.56 -16.00
N ALA A 227 -7.40 -24.20 -17.17
CA ALA A 227 -7.23 -25.65 -17.29
C ALA A 227 -5.97 -26.16 -16.59
N VAL A 228 -4.87 -25.39 -16.63
CA VAL A 228 -3.61 -25.72 -15.96
C VAL A 228 -3.79 -25.84 -14.45
N LEU A 229 -4.48 -24.88 -13.80
CA LEU A 229 -4.75 -24.94 -12.37
C LEU A 229 -5.66 -26.11 -12.01
N ARG A 230 -6.71 -26.36 -12.81
CA ARG A 230 -7.60 -27.52 -12.58
C ARG A 230 -6.82 -28.84 -12.66
N ARG A 231 -5.93 -29.01 -13.64
CA ARG A 231 -5.07 -30.21 -13.77
C ARG A 231 -4.07 -30.32 -12.62
N ALA A 232 -3.43 -29.22 -12.22
CA ALA A 232 -2.51 -29.21 -11.09
C ALA A 232 -3.20 -29.66 -9.80
N TRP A 233 -4.42 -29.17 -9.54
CA TRP A 233 -5.23 -29.60 -8.40
C TRP A 233 -5.64 -31.08 -8.46
N LEU A 234 -5.96 -31.60 -9.65
CA LEU A 234 -6.23 -33.03 -9.83
C LEU A 234 -5.02 -33.89 -9.48
N HIS A 235 -3.82 -33.52 -9.94
CA HIS A 235 -2.59 -34.25 -9.62
C HIS A 235 -2.19 -34.10 -8.15
N ALA A 236 -2.33 -32.91 -7.55
CA ALA A 236 -2.02 -32.69 -6.14
C ALA A 236 -2.95 -33.47 -5.18
N ARG A 237 -4.19 -33.75 -5.61
CA ARG A 237 -5.17 -34.54 -4.84
C ARG A 237 -5.07 -36.04 -5.08
N GLN A 238 -4.33 -36.47 -6.10
CA GLN A 238 -4.01 -37.89 -6.25
C GLN A 238 -3.01 -38.25 -5.16
N PRO A 239 -3.30 -39.24 -4.28
CA PRO A 239 -2.28 -39.75 -3.39
C PRO A 239 -1.13 -40.25 -4.27
N LEU A 240 0.07 -39.73 -4.04
CA LEU A 240 1.30 -40.24 -4.63
C LEU A 240 1.38 -41.72 -4.27
N ALA A 241 0.97 -42.59 -5.20
CA ALA A 241 1.30 -44.01 -5.16
C ALA A 241 2.80 -44.14 -5.43
N LEU A 242 3.62 -43.65 -4.48
CA LEU A 242 5.04 -43.90 -4.45
C LEU A 242 5.23 -45.36 -4.06
N GLY A 243 5.05 -46.24 -5.04
CA GLY A 243 5.69 -47.54 -5.07
C GLY A 243 7.19 -47.35 -5.28
N LEU A 244 7.87 -46.72 -4.33
CA LEU A 244 9.31 -46.85 -4.20
C LEU A 244 9.56 -48.27 -3.68
N ARG A 245 9.62 -49.23 -4.61
CA ARG A 245 10.24 -50.52 -4.33
C ARG A 245 11.69 -50.24 -3.96
N ALA A 246 11.99 -50.29 -2.67
CA ALA A 246 13.35 -50.41 -2.20
C ALA A 246 13.92 -51.69 -2.81
N ALA A 247 14.92 -51.53 -3.66
CA ALA A 247 15.80 -52.60 -4.14
C ALA A 247 17.14 -52.46 -3.43
#